data_AF-A0A328RX01-F1
#
_entry.id   AF-A0A328RX01-F1
#
_cell.length_a   1.000
_cell.length_b   1.000
_cell.length_c   1.000
_cell.angle_alpha   90.00
_cell.angle_beta   90.00
_cell.angle_gamma   90.00
#
_symmetry.space_group_name_H-M   'P 1'
#
loop_
_entity.id
_entity.type
_entity.pdbx_description
1 polymer ?
#
loop_
_entity_poly.entity_id
_entity_poly.type
_entity_poly.pdbx_seq_one_letter_code
_entity_poly.pdbx_strand_id
1 'polypeptide(L)'
;MIKTSFINPFSSDAKEIVSKLGQIDKLDTEEDNLINIINHTHGQILDRSAKIPETIKQLAIRKYEWYLYRKTDKFDEKRYEYLFNPDIYEYDVVSFYLLCQAVAIGYGPDSHETKQVIDMEKELINQRLEKIKIEPNDFQESFLRKTLNQLIDTNNTYWVNLKEVLEQGELDLNKLLLVNGRVIIEYEDFMEEYGNLIEHRDPRTMYEVTCGVELKSKLLKSLIMLHTKNYIKTVYEMSKRMVEPNPLMQDISQSLKEIQLKAQEARYGGKAGSIFADNQPVTYEMEAFPPCVRKCMRGIKSGGRNDAIVLFLTPFISYARLYPGIFSQEGTIKVSDVDSSLEITHNEVIPMIYDAAEACSPPLFKDQPQEKININSKLGFGMHEELKLENEGETQWYTPMSCEKIKLHMPSLCTPNVDCKKIGNPLTYYNRKRKLMKRDNKNNKGQVNNNGN
;
A
#
# COMPACT_ATOMS: atom_id res chain seq x y z
N MET A 1 10.94 28.73 -4.36
CA MET A 1 9.51 28.77 -4.76
C MET A 1 9.15 27.41 -5.31
N ILE A 2 8.08 26.78 -4.82
CA ILE A 2 7.71 25.41 -5.22
C ILE A 2 7.23 25.40 -6.67
N LYS A 3 7.88 24.59 -7.52
CA LYS A 3 7.52 24.41 -8.93
C LYS A 3 6.43 23.36 -9.08
N THR A 4 5.55 23.51 -10.08
CA THR A 4 4.50 22.52 -10.35
C THR A 4 5.10 21.15 -10.67
N SER A 5 6.25 21.11 -11.36
CA SER A 5 6.98 19.88 -11.70
C SER A 5 7.52 19.10 -10.49
N PHE A 6 7.68 19.76 -9.34
CA PHE A 6 8.06 19.08 -8.08
C PHE A 6 6.93 18.26 -7.47
N ILE A 7 5.68 18.58 -7.81
CA ILE A 7 4.49 17.84 -7.36
C ILE A 7 3.95 16.97 -8.50
N ASN A 8 3.88 17.51 -9.71
CA ASN A 8 3.34 16.87 -10.90
C ASN A 8 4.45 16.57 -11.92
N PRO A 9 4.98 15.33 -11.94
CA PRO A 9 6.02 14.93 -12.90
C PRO A 9 5.49 14.85 -14.34
N PHE A 10 4.18 14.97 -14.58
CA PHE A 10 3.57 14.99 -15.93
C PHE A 10 3.31 16.41 -16.47
N SER A 11 3.68 17.44 -15.71
CA SER A 11 3.54 18.84 -16.12
C SER A 11 4.28 19.16 -17.42
N SER A 12 3.89 20.25 -18.09
CA SER A 12 4.58 20.77 -19.28
C SER A 12 6.08 20.95 -19.03
N ASP A 13 6.41 21.57 -17.90
CA ASP A 13 7.78 21.90 -17.51
C ASP A 13 8.57 20.61 -17.22
N ALA A 14 7.94 19.60 -16.61
CA ALA A 14 8.57 18.30 -16.39
C ALA A 14 8.94 17.60 -17.70
N LYS A 15 8.10 17.67 -18.74
CA LYS A 15 8.44 17.13 -20.07
C LYS A 15 9.65 17.83 -20.67
N GLU A 16 9.75 19.14 -20.48
CA GLU A 16 10.89 19.92 -20.95
C GLU A 16 12.19 19.55 -20.21
N ILE A 17 12.10 19.32 -18.89
CA ILE A 17 13.20 18.85 -18.04
C ILE A 17 13.71 17.49 -18.55
N VAL A 18 12.81 16.52 -18.75
CA VAL A 18 13.18 15.18 -19.25
C VAL A 18 13.85 15.26 -20.63
N SER A 19 13.37 16.14 -21.52
CA SER A 19 14.01 16.34 -22.82
C SER A 19 15.44 16.88 -22.72
N LYS A 20 15.77 17.67 -21.68
CA LYS A 20 17.08 18.29 -21.48
C LYS A 20 18.05 17.37 -20.71
N LEU A 21 17.56 16.72 -19.66
CA LEU A 21 18.37 15.99 -18.67
C LEU A 21 18.20 14.47 -18.74
N GLY A 22 17.23 13.94 -19.48
CA GLY A 22 16.93 12.51 -19.58
C GLY A 22 17.83 11.70 -20.53
N GLN A 23 19.00 12.23 -20.88
CA GLN A 23 19.96 11.52 -21.74
C GLN A 23 20.58 10.36 -20.94
N ILE A 24 20.38 9.12 -21.42
CA ILE A 24 20.74 7.88 -20.71
C ILE A 24 22.20 7.90 -20.23
N ASP A 25 23.13 8.37 -21.06
CA ASP A 25 24.56 8.39 -20.77
C ASP A 25 24.95 9.31 -19.60
N LYS A 26 24.07 10.25 -19.21
CA LYS A 26 24.28 11.19 -18.10
C LYS A 26 23.58 10.78 -16.81
N LEU A 27 22.78 9.72 -16.83
CA LEU A 27 21.96 9.36 -15.66
C LEU A 27 22.79 8.73 -14.53
N ASP A 28 23.98 8.22 -14.84
CA ASP A 28 24.93 7.64 -13.88
C ASP A 28 26.25 8.44 -13.80
N THR A 29 26.24 9.69 -14.25
CA THR A 29 27.36 10.62 -14.06
C THR A 29 27.10 11.50 -12.83
N GLU A 30 28.17 11.88 -12.13
CA GLU A 30 28.09 12.79 -10.99
C GLU A 30 27.53 14.16 -11.41
N GLU A 31 26.60 14.68 -10.61
CA GLU A 31 25.92 15.95 -10.83
C GLU A 31 26.24 16.93 -9.71
N ASP A 32 27.25 17.78 -9.91
CA ASP A 32 27.73 18.75 -8.91
C ASP A 32 26.60 19.64 -8.34
N ASN A 33 25.67 20.05 -9.20
CA ASN A 33 24.53 20.86 -8.81
C ASN A 33 23.56 20.09 -7.90
N LEU A 34 23.29 18.81 -8.18
CA LEU A 34 22.49 17.95 -7.31
C LEU A 34 23.14 17.80 -5.94
N ILE A 35 24.44 17.48 -5.92
CA ILE A 35 25.25 17.35 -4.70
C ILE A 35 25.21 18.65 -3.90
N ASN A 36 25.36 19.80 -4.57
CA ASN A 36 25.31 21.11 -3.94
C ASN A 36 23.96 21.39 -3.28
N ILE A 37 22.84 21.08 -3.96
CA ILE A 37 21.49 21.27 -3.38
C ILE A 37 21.31 20.39 -2.14
N ILE A 38 21.73 19.11 -2.19
CA ILE A 38 21.62 18.18 -1.07
C ILE A 38 22.44 18.66 0.13
N ASN A 39 23.69 19.07 -0.10
CA ASN A 39 24.59 19.56 0.95
C ASN A 39 24.08 20.83 1.65
N HIS A 40 23.27 21.64 0.97
CA HIS A 40 22.67 22.86 1.52
C HIS A 40 21.22 22.67 1.96
N THR A 41 20.68 21.44 1.93
CA THR A 41 19.33 21.17 2.41
C THR A 41 19.28 21.27 3.93
N HIS A 42 18.37 22.10 4.43
CA HIS A 42 18.18 22.28 5.87
C HIS A 42 17.77 20.97 6.54
N GLY A 43 18.47 20.58 7.62
CA GLY A 43 18.15 19.37 8.40
C GLY A 43 18.75 18.07 7.84
N GLN A 44 19.38 18.12 6.67
CA GLN A 44 20.02 16.95 6.06
C GLN A 44 21.24 16.49 6.85
N ILE A 45 21.33 15.17 7.11
CA ILE A 45 22.54 14.55 7.65
C ILE A 45 23.56 14.35 6.52
N LEU A 46 24.79 14.83 6.75
CA LEU A 46 25.92 14.80 5.79
C LEU A 46 27.12 13.98 6.30
N ASP A 47 26.91 13.09 7.26
CA ASP A 47 27.99 12.25 7.75
C ASP A 47 28.48 11.26 6.66
N ARG A 48 29.68 10.69 6.83
CA ARG A 48 30.27 9.73 5.87
C ARG A 48 29.42 8.47 5.67
N SER A 49 28.42 8.22 6.54
CA SER A 49 27.50 7.09 6.44
C SER A 49 26.19 7.44 5.71
N ALA A 50 25.92 8.72 5.44
CA ALA A 50 24.67 9.21 4.88
C ALA A 50 24.42 8.74 3.44
N LYS A 51 25.49 8.35 2.72
CA LYS A 51 25.46 7.89 1.33
C LYS A 51 24.53 8.76 0.46
N ILE A 52 24.80 10.06 0.43
CA ILE A 52 24.04 11.02 -0.37
C ILE A 52 24.08 10.62 -1.86
N PRO A 53 22.99 10.84 -2.62
CA PRO A 53 23.01 10.56 -4.05
C PRO A 53 23.86 11.59 -4.81
N GLU A 54 24.84 11.10 -5.55
CA GLU A 54 25.74 11.89 -6.41
C GLU A 54 25.28 11.87 -7.88
N THR A 55 24.47 10.87 -8.26
CA THR A 55 23.93 10.70 -9.62
C THR A 55 22.40 10.63 -9.60
N ILE A 56 21.75 10.89 -10.74
CA ILE A 56 20.28 10.80 -10.88
C ILE A 56 19.80 9.36 -10.63
N LYS A 57 20.57 8.36 -11.08
CA LYS A 57 20.34 6.94 -10.75
C LYS A 57 20.35 6.70 -9.25
N GLN A 58 21.34 7.22 -8.53
CA GLN A 58 21.38 7.07 -7.07
C GLN A 58 20.20 7.78 -6.40
N LEU A 59 19.78 8.95 -6.90
CA LEU A 59 18.60 9.65 -6.40
C LEU A 59 17.33 8.80 -6.55
N ALA A 60 17.12 8.18 -7.73
CA ALA A 60 16.05 7.24 -7.99
C ALA A 60 16.05 6.08 -6.96
N ILE A 61 17.21 5.44 -6.79
CA ILE A 61 17.37 4.33 -5.83
C ILE A 61 17.07 4.77 -4.39
N ARG A 62 17.50 5.98 -4.00
CA ARG A 62 17.26 6.54 -2.67
C ARG A 62 15.80 6.87 -2.38
N LYS A 63 15.02 7.32 -3.39
CA LYS A 63 13.56 7.50 -3.26
C LYS A 63 12.89 6.18 -2.85
N TYR A 64 13.28 5.08 -3.50
CA TYR A 64 12.74 3.77 -3.20
C TYR A 64 13.18 3.24 -1.83
N GLU A 65 14.45 3.41 -1.49
CA GLU A 65 14.99 3.07 -0.18
C GLU A 65 14.27 3.82 0.95
N TRP A 66 14.06 5.13 0.81
CA TRP A 66 13.30 5.94 1.77
C TRP A 66 11.94 5.32 2.08
N TYR A 67 11.17 4.97 1.04
CA TYR A 67 9.83 4.41 1.20
C TYR A 67 9.84 3.06 1.93
N LEU A 68 10.80 2.20 1.59
CA LEU A 68 10.90 0.87 2.20
C LEU A 68 11.43 0.91 3.63
N TYR A 69 12.44 1.75 3.92
CA TYR A 69 13.01 1.80 5.26
C TYR A 69 12.14 2.55 6.26
N ARG A 70 11.23 3.42 5.82
CA ARG A 70 10.33 4.17 6.72
C ARG A 70 9.50 3.31 7.67
N LYS A 71 9.23 2.05 7.31
CA LYS A 71 8.54 1.09 8.18
C LYS A 71 9.50 0.22 9.02
N THR A 72 10.75 0.64 9.20
CA THR A 72 11.79 -0.09 9.96
C THR A 72 12.28 0.74 11.15
N ASP A 73 12.79 0.04 12.18
CA ASP A 73 13.44 0.67 13.33
C ASP A 73 14.74 1.41 12.98
N LYS A 74 15.29 1.20 11.77
CA LYS A 74 16.53 1.81 11.29
C LYS A 74 16.29 3.11 10.50
N PHE A 75 15.04 3.55 10.39
CA PHE A 75 14.72 4.75 9.64
C PHE A 75 15.19 6.01 10.35
N ASP A 76 15.87 6.88 9.61
CA ASP A 76 16.25 8.21 10.04
C ASP A 76 15.83 9.20 8.95
N GLU A 77 14.75 9.93 9.22
CA GLU A 77 14.12 10.86 8.28
C GLU A 77 15.11 11.91 7.77
N LYS A 78 16.03 12.36 8.63
CA LYS A 78 17.02 13.40 8.30
C LYS A 78 18.03 12.96 7.24
N ARG A 79 18.13 11.67 6.94
CA ARG A 79 18.97 11.15 5.84
C ARG A 79 18.34 11.40 4.47
N TYR A 80 17.05 11.70 4.40
CA TYR A 80 16.30 11.85 3.17
C TYR A 80 15.64 13.22 3.01
N GLU A 81 16.04 14.21 3.82
CA GLU A 81 15.41 15.54 3.83
C GLU A 81 15.49 16.24 2.46
N TYR A 82 16.54 15.95 1.67
CA TYR A 82 16.66 16.43 0.29
C TYR A 82 15.50 16.04 -0.61
N LEU A 83 14.80 14.93 -0.36
CA LEU A 83 13.63 14.51 -1.13
C LEU A 83 12.47 15.51 -1.02
N PHE A 84 12.50 16.36 0.00
CA PHE A 84 11.49 17.37 0.28
C PHE A 84 12.02 18.80 0.08
N ASN A 85 13.23 18.96 -0.46
CA ASN A 85 13.76 20.24 -0.88
C ASN A 85 13.21 20.59 -2.29
N PRO A 86 12.40 21.65 -2.47
CA PRO A 86 11.86 22.00 -3.78
C PRO A 86 12.92 22.29 -4.86
N ASP A 87 14.15 22.59 -4.47
CA ASP A 87 15.23 22.93 -5.39
C ASP A 87 15.75 21.71 -6.17
N ILE A 88 15.49 20.47 -5.70
CA ILE A 88 15.89 19.25 -6.44
C ILE A 88 14.97 18.90 -7.62
N TYR A 89 13.94 19.72 -7.92
CA TYR A 89 12.83 19.35 -8.80
C TYR A 89 13.25 18.82 -10.19
N GLU A 90 14.33 19.36 -10.78
CA GLU A 90 14.79 18.91 -12.09
C GLU A 90 15.29 17.46 -12.05
N TYR A 91 16.11 17.14 -11.05
CA TYR A 91 16.65 15.80 -10.82
C TYR A 91 15.57 14.83 -10.34
N ASP A 92 14.66 15.29 -9.49
CA ASP A 92 13.54 14.48 -9.00
C ASP A 92 12.63 14.01 -10.14
N VAL A 93 12.29 14.90 -11.07
CA VAL A 93 11.51 14.56 -12.28
C VAL A 93 12.21 13.48 -13.10
N VAL A 94 13.50 13.65 -13.41
CA VAL A 94 14.23 12.64 -14.22
C VAL A 94 14.34 11.32 -13.47
N SER A 95 14.60 11.36 -12.16
CA SER A 95 14.67 10.16 -11.31
C SER A 95 13.33 9.42 -11.24
N PHE A 96 12.20 10.14 -11.25
CA PHE A 96 10.85 9.56 -11.32
C PHE A 96 10.65 8.77 -12.62
N TYR A 97 10.97 9.37 -13.76
CA TYR A 97 10.86 8.70 -15.06
C TYR A 97 11.79 7.50 -15.17
N LEU A 98 13.00 7.62 -14.62
CA LEU A 98 13.98 6.54 -14.55
C LEU A 98 13.46 5.35 -13.74
N LEU A 99 12.88 5.58 -12.56
CA LEU A 99 12.25 4.52 -11.76
C LEU A 99 11.10 3.86 -12.50
N CYS A 100 10.21 4.64 -13.11
CA CYS A 100 9.08 4.12 -13.87
C CYS A 100 9.53 3.22 -15.02
N GLN A 101 10.58 3.62 -15.75
CA GLN A 101 11.15 2.82 -16.84
C GLN A 101 11.81 1.55 -16.33
N ALA A 102 12.58 1.63 -15.24
CA ALA A 102 13.22 0.47 -14.63
C ALA A 102 12.18 -0.57 -14.21
N VAL A 103 11.14 -0.20 -13.45
CA VAL A 103 10.13 -1.19 -13.01
C VAL A 103 9.25 -1.69 -14.15
N ALA A 104 8.96 -0.85 -15.15
CA ALA A 104 8.26 -1.29 -16.36
C ALA A 104 9.04 -2.40 -17.07
N ILE A 105 10.34 -2.17 -17.32
CA ILE A 105 11.20 -3.08 -18.08
C ILE A 105 11.57 -4.33 -17.28
N GLY A 106 11.89 -4.17 -15.99
CA GLY A 106 12.39 -5.26 -15.14
C GLY A 106 11.28 -6.19 -14.63
N TYR A 107 10.07 -5.69 -14.41
CA TYR A 107 9.02 -6.43 -13.71
C TYR A 107 7.65 -6.39 -14.39
N GLY A 108 7.36 -5.32 -15.15
CA GLY A 108 6.05 -5.11 -15.76
C GLY A 108 5.07 -4.33 -14.88
N PRO A 109 3.94 -3.89 -15.45
CA PRO A 109 3.03 -2.90 -14.84
C PRO A 109 2.24 -3.42 -13.63
N ASP A 110 2.07 -4.73 -13.54
CA ASP A 110 1.22 -5.38 -12.52
C ASP A 110 2.04 -6.03 -11.40
N SER A 111 3.37 -5.85 -11.43
CA SER A 111 4.28 -6.39 -10.44
C SER A 111 4.15 -5.68 -9.10
N HIS A 112 4.58 -6.39 -8.05
CA HIS A 112 4.66 -5.81 -6.71
C HIS A 112 5.64 -4.63 -6.66
N GLU A 113 6.78 -4.72 -7.35
CA GLU A 113 7.79 -3.65 -7.44
C GLU A 113 7.21 -2.39 -8.07
N THR A 114 6.42 -2.53 -9.15
CA THR A 114 5.70 -1.39 -9.76
C THR A 114 4.72 -0.77 -8.78
N LYS A 115 3.95 -1.58 -8.06
CA LYS A 115 3.03 -1.07 -7.03
C LYS A 115 3.77 -0.31 -5.93
N GLN A 116 4.92 -0.81 -5.48
CA GLN A 116 5.74 -0.14 -4.48
C GLN A 116 6.28 1.21 -4.98
N VAL A 117 6.67 1.33 -6.25
CA VAL A 117 7.09 2.62 -6.84
C VAL A 117 5.92 3.60 -6.94
N ILE A 118 4.73 3.14 -7.33
CA ILE A 118 3.53 3.99 -7.36
C ILE A 118 3.19 4.47 -5.93
N ASP A 119 3.14 3.56 -4.95
CA ASP A 119 2.86 3.90 -3.55
C ASP A 119 3.95 4.81 -2.94
N MET A 120 5.22 4.64 -3.33
CA MET A 120 6.33 5.52 -2.96
C MET A 120 6.10 6.94 -3.47
N GLU A 121 5.78 7.10 -4.75
CA GLU A 121 5.56 8.42 -5.35
C GLU A 121 4.32 9.11 -4.76
N LYS A 122 3.23 8.34 -4.55
CA LYS A 122 2.03 8.82 -3.84
C LYS A 122 2.39 9.47 -2.51
N GLU A 123 3.28 8.81 -1.77
CA GLU A 123 3.63 9.20 -0.43
C GLU A 123 4.62 10.37 -0.39
N LEU A 124 5.56 10.43 -1.34
CA LEU A 124 6.39 11.61 -1.54
C LEU A 124 5.53 12.85 -1.83
N ILE A 125 4.57 12.70 -2.76
CA ILE A 125 3.63 13.78 -3.10
C ILE A 125 2.79 14.17 -1.89
N ASN A 126 2.27 13.20 -1.11
CA ASN A 126 1.56 13.50 0.14
C ASN A 126 2.39 14.41 1.05
N GLN A 127 3.63 14.02 1.37
CA GLN A 127 4.47 14.80 2.29
C GLN A 127 4.85 16.17 1.72
N ARG A 128 5.07 16.29 0.41
CA ARG A 128 5.31 17.58 -0.24
C ARG A 128 4.07 18.48 -0.22
N LEU A 129 2.87 17.92 -0.39
CA LEU A 129 1.60 18.64 -0.25
C LEU A 129 1.36 19.09 1.20
N GLU A 130 1.75 18.30 2.20
CA GLU A 130 1.70 18.75 3.61
C GLU A 130 2.59 19.97 3.85
N LYS A 131 3.78 20.05 3.22
CA LYS A 131 4.62 21.25 3.30
C LYS A 131 3.97 22.47 2.64
N ILE A 132 3.14 22.28 1.60
CA ILE A 132 2.37 23.36 0.97
C ILE A 132 1.29 23.91 1.91
N LYS A 133 0.75 23.12 2.85
CA LYS A 133 -0.27 23.59 3.80
C LYS A 133 0.21 24.71 4.74
N ILE A 134 1.53 24.89 4.86
CA ILE A 134 2.13 25.95 5.67
C ILE A 134 2.03 27.31 4.96
N GLU A 135 1.88 27.31 3.63
CA GLU A 135 1.76 28.52 2.81
C GLU A 135 0.38 29.18 2.98
N PRO A 136 0.23 30.48 2.63
CA PRO A 136 -1.07 31.15 2.66
C PRO A 136 -2.12 30.46 1.79
N ASN A 137 -3.40 30.46 2.22
CA ASN A 137 -4.49 29.78 1.50
C ASN A 137 -4.60 30.19 0.02
N ASP A 138 -4.45 31.49 -0.29
CA ASP A 138 -4.49 31.99 -1.67
C ASP A 138 -3.39 31.38 -2.54
N PHE A 139 -2.20 31.16 -1.97
CA PHE A 139 -1.12 30.47 -2.66
C PHE A 139 -1.47 28.99 -2.88
N GLN A 140 -1.97 28.31 -1.85
CA GLN A 140 -2.36 26.89 -1.95
C GLN A 140 -3.40 26.68 -3.04
N GLU A 141 -4.47 27.49 -3.05
CA GLU A 141 -5.55 27.39 -4.02
C GLU A 141 -5.06 27.66 -5.44
N SER A 142 -4.33 28.76 -5.64
CA SER A 142 -3.72 29.12 -6.93
C SER A 142 -2.78 28.03 -7.44
N PHE A 143 -1.90 27.51 -6.57
CA PHE A 143 -0.93 26.47 -6.91
C PHE A 143 -1.61 25.15 -7.28
N LEU A 144 -2.58 24.70 -6.47
CA LEU A 144 -3.32 23.46 -6.73
C LEU A 144 -4.18 23.57 -8.00
N ARG A 145 -4.88 24.69 -8.19
CA ARG A 145 -5.65 24.96 -9.42
C ARG A 145 -4.74 24.92 -10.64
N LYS A 146 -3.61 25.62 -10.61
CA LYS A 146 -2.64 25.62 -11.71
C LYS A 146 -2.11 24.22 -12.00
N THR A 147 -1.78 23.45 -10.96
CA THR A 147 -1.19 22.11 -11.11
C THR A 147 -2.22 21.08 -11.59
N LEU A 148 -3.44 21.11 -11.06
CA LEU A 148 -4.56 20.25 -11.50
C LEU A 148 -4.95 20.52 -12.96
N ASN A 149 -4.98 21.79 -13.38
CA ASN A 149 -5.30 22.16 -14.76
C ASN A 149 -4.30 21.65 -15.80
N GLN A 150 -3.14 21.13 -15.38
CA GLN A 150 -2.21 20.42 -16.27
C GLN A 150 -2.60 18.95 -16.50
N LEU A 151 -3.54 18.41 -15.73
CA LEU A 151 -3.99 17.02 -15.80
C LEU A 151 -5.45 16.90 -16.26
N ILE A 152 -6.32 17.79 -15.78
CA ILE A 152 -7.77 17.81 -16.09
C ILE A 152 -8.27 19.26 -16.21
N ASP A 153 -9.39 19.50 -16.89
CA ASP A 153 -10.05 20.81 -16.87
C ASP A 153 -10.92 20.94 -15.61
N THR A 154 -10.41 21.65 -14.60
CA THR A 154 -11.08 21.78 -13.29
C THR A 154 -12.47 22.42 -13.34
N ASN A 155 -12.77 23.24 -14.35
CA ASN A 155 -14.09 23.88 -14.48
C ASN A 155 -15.10 22.96 -15.20
N ASN A 156 -14.60 21.97 -15.95
CA ASN A 156 -15.42 21.14 -16.85
C ASN A 156 -15.06 19.64 -16.79
N THR A 157 -14.86 19.12 -15.58
CA THR A 157 -14.62 17.68 -15.36
C THR A 157 -15.89 16.98 -14.91
N TYR A 158 -16.21 15.83 -15.51
CA TYR A 158 -17.35 14.99 -15.12
C TYR A 158 -16.89 13.79 -14.31
N TRP A 159 -17.75 13.25 -13.44
CA TRP A 159 -17.39 12.10 -12.59
C TRP A 159 -16.98 10.87 -13.42
N VAL A 160 -17.53 10.72 -14.63
CA VAL A 160 -17.18 9.63 -15.56
C VAL A 160 -15.72 9.72 -16.01
N ASN A 161 -15.18 10.93 -16.15
CA ASN A 161 -13.76 11.13 -16.45
C ASN A 161 -12.86 10.75 -15.27
N LEU A 162 -13.42 10.75 -14.05
CA LEU A 162 -12.73 10.36 -12.82
C LEU A 162 -13.00 8.90 -12.44
N LYS A 163 -13.64 8.10 -13.30
CA LYS A 163 -14.01 6.72 -12.97
C LYS A 163 -12.82 5.90 -12.48
N GLU A 164 -11.71 5.89 -13.22
CA GLU A 164 -10.51 5.13 -12.85
C GLU A 164 -9.86 5.66 -11.56
N VAL A 165 -10.00 6.96 -11.29
CA VAL A 165 -9.55 7.58 -10.04
C VAL A 165 -10.42 7.15 -8.85
N LEU A 166 -11.74 7.06 -9.05
CA LEU A 166 -12.70 6.59 -8.05
C LEU A 166 -12.50 5.10 -7.74
N GLU A 167 -12.20 4.29 -8.76
CA GLU A 167 -11.92 2.85 -8.62
C GLU A 167 -10.66 2.56 -7.78
N GLN A 168 -9.72 3.51 -7.67
CA GLN A 168 -8.56 3.39 -6.77
C GLN A 168 -8.94 3.47 -5.28
N GLY A 169 -10.16 3.89 -4.96
CA GLY A 169 -10.67 3.95 -3.57
C GLY A 169 -10.17 5.14 -2.73
N GLU A 170 -9.40 6.07 -3.32
CA GLU A 170 -8.92 7.28 -2.62
C GLU A 170 -9.96 8.41 -2.58
N LEU A 171 -10.92 8.37 -3.52
CA LEU A 171 -12.03 9.33 -3.63
C LEU A 171 -13.35 8.58 -3.70
N ASP A 172 -14.29 8.97 -2.85
CA ASP A 172 -15.63 8.41 -2.85
C ASP A 172 -16.57 9.29 -3.67
N LEU A 173 -17.30 8.69 -4.62
CA LEU A 173 -18.29 9.42 -5.43
C LEU A 173 -19.33 10.14 -4.55
N ASN A 174 -19.71 9.52 -3.43
CA ASN A 174 -20.68 10.07 -2.48
C ASN A 174 -20.17 11.30 -1.71
N LYS A 175 -18.88 11.62 -1.82
CA LYS A 175 -18.25 12.79 -1.19
C LYS A 175 -18.01 13.93 -2.19
N LEU A 176 -18.37 13.76 -3.46
CA LEU A 176 -18.22 14.79 -4.48
C LEU A 176 -19.52 15.59 -4.63
N LEU A 177 -19.39 16.91 -4.80
CA LEU A 177 -20.51 17.75 -5.22
C LEU A 177 -20.68 17.66 -6.73
N LEU A 178 -21.89 17.30 -7.17
CA LEU A 178 -22.20 17.03 -8.57
C LEU A 178 -23.37 17.89 -9.05
N VAL A 179 -23.22 18.51 -10.22
CA VAL A 179 -24.31 19.18 -10.94
C VAL A 179 -24.39 18.60 -12.35
N ASN A 180 -25.50 17.92 -12.69
CA ASN A 180 -25.67 17.24 -13.98
C ASN A 180 -24.48 16.32 -14.36
N GLY A 181 -23.85 15.70 -13.35
CA GLY A 181 -22.68 14.84 -13.50
C GLY A 181 -21.33 15.55 -13.57
N ARG A 182 -21.30 16.89 -13.66
CA ARG A 182 -20.10 17.71 -13.52
C ARG A 182 -19.66 17.76 -12.06
N VAL A 183 -18.37 17.60 -11.80
CA VAL A 183 -17.77 17.67 -10.47
C VAL A 183 -17.43 19.13 -10.16
N ILE A 184 -17.91 19.63 -9.02
CA ILE A 184 -17.65 20.99 -8.59
C ILE A 184 -16.34 21.03 -7.79
N ILE A 185 -15.35 21.73 -8.34
CA ILE A 185 -13.97 21.81 -7.80
C ILE A 185 -13.60 23.26 -7.47
N GLU A 186 -13.89 24.20 -8.36
CA GLU A 186 -13.51 25.60 -8.20
C GLU A 186 -14.51 26.38 -7.34
N TYR A 187 -14.02 27.42 -6.66
CA TYR A 187 -14.84 28.23 -5.75
C TYR A 187 -15.91 29.00 -6.51
N GLU A 188 -15.59 29.48 -7.71
CA GLU A 188 -16.51 30.22 -8.57
C GLU A 188 -17.70 29.35 -8.99
N ASP A 189 -17.45 28.11 -9.40
CA ASP A 189 -18.49 27.11 -9.72
C ASP A 189 -19.35 26.78 -8.50
N PHE A 190 -18.72 26.63 -7.33
CA PHE A 190 -19.43 26.36 -6.09
C PHE A 190 -20.40 27.51 -5.73
N MET A 191 -19.95 28.76 -5.89
CA MET A 191 -20.78 29.93 -5.61
C MET A 191 -21.94 30.07 -6.60
N GLU A 192 -21.69 29.80 -7.88
CA GLU A 192 -22.72 29.84 -8.92
C GLU A 192 -23.85 28.83 -8.65
N GLU A 193 -23.49 27.59 -8.29
CA GLU A 193 -24.45 26.49 -8.16
C GLU A 193 -25.11 26.43 -6.76
N TYR A 194 -24.33 26.70 -5.70
CA TYR A 194 -24.77 26.48 -4.32
C TYR A 194 -24.80 27.75 -3.46
N GLY A 195 -24.29 28.88 -3.94
CA GLY A 195 -24.18 30.11 -3.15
C GLY A 195 -25.52 30.59 -2.59
N ASN A 196 -26.60 30.46 -3.37
CA ASN A 196 -27.95 30.84 -2.96
C ASN A 196 -28.56 29.96 -1.86
N LEU A 197 -27.97 28.77 -1.59
CA LEU A 197 -28.42 27.85 -0.54
C LEU A 197 -27.75 28.10 0.81
N ILE A 198 -26.75 28.99 0.86
CA ILE A 198 -25.94 29.23 2.05
C ILE A 198 -26.51 30.42 2.81
N GLU A 199 -27.18 30.14 3.92
CA GLU A 199 -27.71 31.14 4.84
C GLU A 199 -26.88 31.17 6.13
N HIS A 200 -26.64 32.37 6.67
CA HIS A 200 -26.01 32.59 7.99
C HIS A 200 -24.62 31.95 8.19
N ARG A 201 -23.93 31.57 7.10
CA ARG A 201 -22.55 31.06 7.12
C ARG A 201 -21.72 31.73 6.04
N ASP A 202 -20.41 31.77 6.27
CA ASP A 202 -19.46 32.21 5.25
C ASP A 202 -19.36 31.14 4.13
N PRO A 203 -19.69 31.49 2.86
CA PRO A 203 -19.63 30.56 1.74
C PRO A 203 -18.23 29.99 1.51
N ARG A 204 -17.18 30.77 1.79
CA ARG A 204 -15.81 30.31 1.62
C ARG A 204 -15.46 29.17 2.57
N THR A 205 -15.85 29.30 3.83
CA THR A 205 -15.69 28.22 4.82
C THR A 205 -16.46 26.96 4.40
N MET A 206 -17.67 27.10 3.83
CA MET A 206 -18.44 25.96 3.34
C MET A 206 -17.74 25.26 2.17
N TYR A 207 -17.23 26.03 1.22
CA TYR A 207 -16.43 25.52 0.10
C TYR A 207 -15.20 24.73 0.58
N GLU A 208 -14.44 25.27 1.54
CA GLU A 208 -13.21 24.60 2.01
C GLU A 208 -13.49 23.23 2.63
N VAL A 209 -14.61 23.07 3.33
CA VAL A 209 -15.01 21.80 3.97
C VAL A 209 -15.55 20.78 2.97
N THR A 210 -16.08 21.20 1.82
CA THR A 210 -16.69 20.30 0.83
C THR A 210 -15.80 20.04 -0.39
N CYS A 211 -15.28 21.10 -1.02
CA CYS A 211 -14.64 21.05 -2.34
C CYS A 211 -13.27 21.75 -2.41
N GLY A 212 -12.78 22.31 -1.31
CA GLY A 212 -11.58 23.13 -1.30
C GLY A 212 -10.25 22.37 -1.38
N VAL A 213 -9.25 22.88 -0.67
CA VAL A 213 -7.85 22.43 -0.77
C VAL A 213 -7.68 20.92 -0.56
N GLU A 214 -8.44 20.32 0.36
CA GLU A 214 -8.34 18.89 0.65
C GLU A 214 -8.79 18.02 -0.53
N LEU A 215 -9.91 18.35 -1.17
CA LEU A 215 -10.39 17.65 -2.36
C LEU A 215 -9.39 17.81 -3.50
N LYS A 216 -8.94 19.04 -3.76
CA LYS A 216 -7.96 19.34 -4.82
C LYS A 216 -6.67 18.54 -4.62
N SER A 217 -6.17 18.44 -3.39
CA SER A 217 -4.96 17.68 -3.05
C SER A 217 -5.14 16.17 -3.28
N LYS A 218 -6.27 15.61 -2.84
CA LYS A 218 -6.62 14.19 -3.06
C LYS A 218 -6.74 13.87 -4.56
N LEU A 219 -7.45 14.72 -5.30
CA LEU A 219 -7.64 14.57 -6.74
C LEU A 219 -6.32 14.63 -7.50
N LEU A 220 -5.47 15.61 -7.17
CA LEU A 220 -4.15 15.79 -7.79
C LEU A 220 -3.30 14.54 -7.63
N LYS A 221 -3.18 14.05 -6.39
CA LYS A 221 -2.43 12.84 -6.07
C LYS A 221 -2.94 11.63 -6.84
N SER A 222 -4.25 11.38 -6.82
CA SER A 222 -4.83 10.20 -7.48
C SER A 222 -4.69 10.26 -9.00
N LEU A 223 -4.83 11.45 -9.61
CA LEU A 223 -4.55 11.63 -11.03
C LEU A 223 -3.09 11.34 -11.37
N ILE A 224 -2.14 11.86 -10.58
CA ILE A 224 -0.72 11.57 -10.81
C ILE A 224 -0.47 10.06 -10.71
N MET A 225 -1.04 9.36 -9.73
CA MET A 225 -0.91 7.89 -9.63
C MET A 225 -1.48 7.15 -10.83
N LEU A 226 -2.63 7.60 -11.33
CA LEU A 226 -3.22 7.06 -12.55
C LEU A 226 -2.30 7.27 -13.77
N HIS A 227 -1.79 8.48 -13.94
CA HIS A 227 -0.85 8.82 -15.01
C HIS A 227 0.46 8.03 -14.91
N THR A 228 0.98 7.81 -13.69
CA THR A 228 2.14 6.94 -13.43
C THR A 228 1.88 5.51 -13.87
N LYS A 229 0.75 4.91 -13.48
CA LYS A 229 0.36 3.57 -13.91
C LYS A 229 0.27 3.47 -15.44
N ASN A 230 -0.37 4.44 -16.08
CA ASN A 230 -0.52 4.49 -17.53
C ASN A 230 0.82 4.66 -18.27
N TYR A 231 1.72 5.47 -17.71
CA TYR A 231 3.07 5.65 -18.25
C TYR A 231 3.87 4.35 -18.17
N ILE A 232 3.90 3.69 -17.01
CA ILE A 232 4.61 2.41 -16.81
C ILE A 232 4.07 1.35 -17.78
N LYS A 233 2.74 1.25 -17.94
CA LYS A 233 2.11 0.36 -18.91
C LYS A 233 2.56 0.65 -20.35
N THR A 234 2.61 1.93 -20.73
CA THR A 234 3.08 2.34 -22.05
C THR A 234 4.54 1.95 -22.28
N VAL A 235 5.41 2.20 -21.30
CA VAL A 235 6.84 1.83 -21.38
C VAL A 235 7.00 0.31 -21.51
N TYR A 236 6.24 -0.47 -20.74
CA TYR A 236 6.28 -1.93 -20.82
C TYR A 236 5.84 -2.47 -22.20
N GLU A 237 4.77 -1.92 -22.77
CA GLU A 237 4.36 -2.31 -24.13
C GLU A 237 5.39 -1.91 -25.20
N MET A 238 6.09 -0.78 -25.01
CA MET A 238 7.21 -0.39 -25.86
C MET A 238 8.42 -1.31 -25.68
N SER A 239 8.74 -1.71 -24.45
CA SER A 239 9.92 -2.54 -24.16
C SER A 239 9.78 -3.96 -24.72
N LYS A 240 8.56 -4.52 -24.81
CA LYS A 240 8.30 -5.81 -25.48
C LYS A 240 8.77 -5.85 -26.93
N ARG A 241 8.91 -4.69 -27.59
CA ARG A 241 9.37 -4.58 -28.98
C ARG A 241 10.88 -4.40 -29.09
N MET A 242 11.58 -4.22 -27.97
CA MET A 242 13.03 -4.07 -27.93
C MET A 242 13.69 -5.45 -27.87
N VAL A 243 14.78 -5.62 -28.63
CA VAL A 243 15.52 -6.90 -28.71
C VAL A 243 16.29 -7.15 -27.41
N GLU A 244 16.88 -6.11 -26.81
CA GLU A 244 17.55 -6.19 -25.52
C GLU A 244 17.17 -4.98 -24.63
N PRO A 245 16.86 -5.21 -23.34
CA PRO A 245 16.63 -4.15 -22.39
C PRO A 245 17.89 -3.29 -22.16
N ASN A 246 17.70 -2.00 -21.90
CA ASN A 246 18.82 -1.12 -21.58
C ASN A 246 19.55 -1.59 -20.29
N PRO A 247 20.89 -1.75 -20.30
CA PRO A 247 21.66 -2.22 -19.14
C PRO A 247 21.46 -1.39 -17.86
N LEU A 248 21.32 -0.07 -17.99
CA LEU A 248 21.05 0.82 -16.85
C LEU A 248 19.71 0.48 -16.18
N MET A 249 18.68 0.19 -16.97
CA MET A 249 17.35 -0.14 -16.45
C MET A 249 17.34 -1.48 -15.73
N GLN A 250 18.09 -2.46 -16.25
CA GLN A 250 18.28 -3.75 -15.60
C GLN A 250 19.03 -3.60 -14.27
N ASP A 251 20.10 -2.82 -14.25
CA ASP A 251 20.90 -2.57 -13.05
C ASP A 251 20.09 -1.85 -11.95
N ILE A 252 19.29 -0.85 -12.32
CA ILE A 252 18.36 -0.21 -11.38
C ILE A 252 17.35 -1.22 -10.87
N SER A 253 16.71 -1.99 -11.75
CA SER A 253 15.75 -3.02 -11.35
C SER A 253 16.37 -3.96 -10.32
N GLN A 254 17.53 -4.54 -10.63
CA GLN A 254 18.24 -5.43 -9.70
C GLN A 254 18.53 -4.74 -8.35
N SER A 255 18.95 -3.48 -8.37
CA SER A 255 19.17 -2.68 -7.15
C SER A 255 17.89 -2.49 -6.33
N LEU A 256 16.75 -2.24 -6.98
CA LEU A 256 15.45 -2.15 -6.31
C LEU A 256 15.10 -3.48 -5.62
N LYS A 257 15.35 -4.63 -6.29
CA LYS A 257 15.12 -5.95 -5.69
C LYS A 257 15.97 -6.18 -4.45
N GLU A 258 17.25 -5.85 -4.52
CA GLU A 258 18.15 -6.00 -3.37
C GLU A 258 17.74 -5.12 -2.19
N ILE A 259 17.33 -3.88 -2.45
CA ILE A 259 16.87 -2.97 -1.40
C ILE A 259 15.57 -3.49 -0.78
N GLN A 260 14.66 -4.02 -1.59
CA GLN A 260 13.45 -4.66 -1.12
C GLN A 260 13.76 -5.82 -0.17
N LEU A 261 14.66 -6.72 -0.55
CA LEU A 261 15.08 -7.85 0.28
C LEU A 261 15.74 -7.37 1.58
N LYS A 262 16.68 -6.42 1.51
CA LYS A 262 17.35 -5.84 2.68
C LYS A 262 16.38 -5.13 3.62
N ALA A 263 15.40 -4.40 3.08
CA ALA A 263 14.37 -3.75 3.87
C ALA A 263 13.43 -4.77 4.51
N GLN A 264 13.06 -5.84 3.80
CA GLN A 264 12.27 -6.95 4.33
C GLN A 264 13.02 -7.65 5.48
N GLU A 265 14.31 -7.93 5.30
CA GLU A 265 15.19 -8.45 6.36
C GLU A 265 15.33 -7.47 7.54
N ALA A 266 15.39 -6.16 7.29
CA ALA A 266 15.44 -5.17 8.37
C ALA A 266 14.11 -5.10 9.15
N ARG A 267 12.96 -5.25 8.46
CA ARG A 267 11.63 -5.27 9.08
C ARG A 267 11.38 -6.58 9.85
N TYR A 268 11.84 -7.71 9.32
CA TYR A 268 11.41 -9.04 9.80
C TYR A 268 12.55 -9.95 10.26
N GLY A 269 13.77 -9.78 9.74
CA GLY A 269 14.96 -10.54 10.11
C GLY A 269 15.56 -10.15 11.48
N GLY A 270 15.03 -9.10 12.12
CA GLY A 270 15.63 -8.43 13.27
C GLY A 270 15.09 -8.75 14.66
N LYS A 271 14.63 -9.96 14.99
CA LYS A 271 14.60 -10.45 16.40
C LYS A 271 14.85 -11.96 16.49
N ALA A 272 16.06 -12.39 16.16
CA ALA A 272 16.59 -13.70 16.58
C ALA A 272 16.60 -13.90 18.12
N GLY A 273 16.29 -12.86 18.91
CA GLY A 273 16.09 -12.91 20.36
C GLY A 273 14.63 -12.88 20.85
N SER A 274 13.64 -12.60 19.98
CA SER A 274 12.22 -12.81 20.32
C SER A 274 11.83 -14.18 19.82
N ILE A 275 11.49 -15.08 20.74
CA ILE A 275 11.07 -16.46 20.44
C ILE A 275 9.77 -16.51 19.58
N PHE A 276 9.16 -15.36 19.29
CA PHE A 276 7.94 -15.21 18.49
C PHE A 276 8.12 -14.15 17.41
N ALA A 277 8.29 -14.59 16.17
CA ALA A 277 8.15 -13.77 14.98
C ALA A 277 6.71 -13.91 14.47
N ASP A 278 5.81 -13.11 15.06
CA ASP A 278 4.41 -13.07 14.66
C ASP A 278 4.19 -12.04 13.51
N ASN A 279 5.23 -11.30 13.10
CA ASN A 279 5.17 -10.28 12.06
C ASN A 279 5.70 -10.77 10.69
N GLN A 280 5.69 -12.07 10.42
CA GLN A 280 6.13 -12.63 9.14
C GLN A 280 5.42 -13.96 8.87
N PRO A 281 5.55 -14.53 7.66
CA PRO A 281 4.98 -15.83 7.38
C PRO A 281 5.51 -16.90 8.34
N VAL A 282 4.60 -17.68 8.93
CA VAL A 282 4.88 -18.81 9.82
C VAL A 282 4.14 -20.04 9.35
N THR A 283 4.70 -21.23 9.60
CA THR A 283 3.96 -22.48 9.36
C THR A 283 2.75 -22.57 10.29
N TYR A 284 1.64 -23.11 9.79
CA TYR A 284 0.47 -23.38 10.62
C TYR A 284 0.80 -24.34 11.77
N GLU A 285 0.26 -24.03 12.94
CA GLU A 285 0.32 -24.89 14.12
C GLU A 285 -1.12 -25.34 14.41
N MET A 286 -1.61 -26.35 13.70
CA MET A 286 -3.03 -26.75 13.70
C MET A 286 -3.57 -27.06 15.11
N GLU A 287 -2.71 -27.59 15.98
CA GLU A 287 -3.02 -27.85 17.38
C GLU A 287 -3.30 -26.56 18.17
N ALA A 288 -2.70 -25.43 17.77
CA ALA A 288 -2.93 -24.14 18.38
C ALA A 288 -4.21 -23.45 17.88
N PHE A 289 -4.88 -23.98 16.86
CA PHE A 289 -6.12 -23.37 16.34
C PHE A 289 -7.22 -23.32 17.41
N PRO A 290 -7.99 -22.24 17.50
CA PRO A 290 -9.09 -22.15 18.46
C PRO A 290 -10.21 -23.13 18.10
N PRO A 291 -11.02 -23.55 19.10
CA PRO A 291 -12.12 -24.50 18.87
C PRO A 291 -13.09 -24.08 17.75
N CYS A 292 -13.40 -22.79 17.66
CA CYS A 292 -14.28 -22.25 16.62
C CYS A 292 -13.72 -22.42 15.20
N VAL A 293 -12.41 -22.21 15.02
CA VAL A 293 -11.74 -22.43 13.72
C VAL A 293 -11.72 -23.92 13.40
N ARG A 294 -11.29 -24.79 14.33
CA ARG A 294 -11.27 -26.24 14.08
C ARG A 294 -12.65 -26.79 13.75
N LYS A 295 -13.70 -26.24 14.39
CA LYS A 295 -15.09 -26.60 14.09
C LYS A 295 -15.50 -26.11 12.70
N CYS A 296 -15.14 -24.89 12.32
CA CYS A 296 -15.39 -24.36 10.98
C CYS A 296 -14.71 -25.20 9.89
N MET A 297 -13.44 -25.58 10.09
CA MET A 297 -12.69 -26.42 9.14
C MET A 297 -13.26 -27.83 8.95
N ARG A 298 -14.04 -28.35 9.90
CA ARG A 298 -14.74 -29.63 9.79
C ARG A 298 -16.05 -29.54 9.00
N GLY A 299 -16.41 -28.35 8.54
CA GLY A 299 -17.65 -28.10 7.82
C GLY A 299 -18.81 -27.65 8.70
N ILE A 300 -19.69 -26.86 8.09
CA ILE A 300 -20.87 -26.27 8.73
C ILE A 300 -22.12 -26.65 7.94
N LYS A 301 -23.22 -26.88 8.65
CA LYS A 301 -24.53 -27.20 8.06
C LYS A 301 -25.15 -25.95 7.40
N SER A 302 -26.15 -26.13 6.56
CA SER A 302 -26.90 -25.06 5.91
C SER A 302 -27.35 -23.96 6.90
N GLY A 303 -27.15 -22.68 6.57
CA GLY A 303 -27.62 -21.55 7.39
C GLY A 303 -26.56 -20.65 8.06
N GLY A 304 -25.27 -20.80 7.73
CA GLY A 304 -24.22 -19.88 8.21
C GLY A 304 -22.84 -20.10 7.59
N ARG A 305 -22.78 -20.82 6.46
CA ARG A 305 -21.53 -21.23 5.80
C ARG A 305 -20.76 -20.04 5.21
N ASN A 306 -21.47 -19.07 4.63
CA ASN A 306 -20.85 -17.86 4.09
C ASN A 306 -20.12 -17.09 5.18
N ASP A 307 -20.83 -16.64 6.22
CA ASP A 307 -20.21 -15.92 7.35
C ASP A 307 -19.04 -16.69 7.97
N ALA A 308 -19.17 -18.00 8.08
CA ALA A 308 -18.15 -18.82 8.69
C ALA A 308 -16.89 -19.02 7.83
N ILE A 309 -17.05 -19.24 6.52
CA ILE A 309 -15.93 -19.44 5.62
C ILE A 309 -15.35 -18.08 5.20
N VAL A 310 -16.19 -17.21 4.63
CA VAL A 310 -15.80 -15.94 4.01
C VAL A 310 -15.43 -14.89 5.06
N LEU A 311 -16.31 -14.64 6.04
CA LEU A 311 -16.10 -13.54 7.00
C LEU A 311 -15.23 -13.93 8.19
N PHE A 312 -15.21 -15.19 8.57
CA PHE A 312 -14.49 -15.67 9.75
C PHE A 312 -13.22 -16.45 9.42
N LEU A 313 -13.33 -17.55 8.69
CA LEU A 313 -12.21 -18.48 8.47
C LEU A 313 -11.15 -17.86 7.57
N THR A 314 -11.55 -17.23 6.47
CA THR A 314 -10.62 -16.62 5.50
C THR A 314 -9.67 -15.61 6.14
N PRO A 315 -10.15 -14.55 6.83
CA PRO A 315 -9.28 -13.68 7.62
C PRO A 315 -8.38 -14.43 8.61
N PHE A 316 -8.93 -15.41 9.34
CA PHE A 316 -8.16 -16.12 10.35
C PHE A 316 -7.01 -16.91 9.72
N ILE A 317 -7.29 -17.70 8.68
CA ILE A 317 -6.31 -18.56 8.01
C ILE A 317 -5.23 -17.71 7.34
N SER A 318 -5.60 -16.65 6.63
CA SER A 318 -4.62 -15.76 6.00
C SER A 318 -3.67 -15.13 7.01
N TYR A 319 -4.20 -14.55 8.11
CA TYR A 319 -3.35 -13.92 9.11
C TYR A 319 -2.56 -14.93 9.94
N ALA A 320 -3.15 -16.09 10.28
CA ALA A 320 -2.44 -17.14 11.00
C ALA A 320 -1.22 -17.67 10.23
N ARG A 321 -1.24 -17.62 8.89
CA ARG A 321 -0.12 -18.02 8.04
C ARG A 321 0.87 -16.92 7.75
N LEU A 322 0.37 -15.75 7.37
CA LEU A 322 1.17 -14.71 6.74
C LEU A 322 1.64 -13.66 7.74
N TYR A 323 0.79 -13.33 8.72
CA TYR A 323 1.09 -12.25 9.67
C TYR A 323 0.31 -12.35 11.00
N PRO A 324 0.61 -13.34 11.85
CA PRO A 324 -0.21 -13.60 13.05
C PRO A 324 -0.31 -12.41 14.03
N GLY A 325 0.67 -11.51 14.03
CA GLY A 325 0.88 -10.43 14.97
C GLY A 325 0.17 -9.12 14.61
N ILE A 326 -0.79 -9.14 13.68
CA ILE A 326 -1.44 -7.92 13.15
C ILE A 326 -1.98 -6.97 14.24
N PHE A 327 -2.56 -7.51 15.32
CA PHE A 327 -3.15 -6.70 16.40
C PHE A 327 -2.12 -6.01 17.32
N SER A 328 -0.81 -6.22 17.07
CA SER A 328 0.28 -5.57 17.83
C SER A 328 0.99 -4.48 17.03
N GLN A 329 0.51 -4.17 15.82
CA GLN A 329 1.14 -3.24 14.89
C GLN A 329 0.21 -2.07 14.60
N GLU A 330 0.80 -0.90 14.36
CA GLU A 330 0.11 0.28 13.87
C GLU A 330 0.21 0.33 12.33
N GLY A 331 -0.93 0.48 11.65
CA GLY A 331 -1.00 0.65 10.20
C GLY A 331 -1.66 -0.50 9.42
N THR A 332 -1.85 -0.27 8.13
CA THR A 332 -2.43 -1.23 7.19
C THR A 332 -1.33 -2.02 6.48
N ILE A 333 -1.45 -3.35 6.47
CA ILE A 333 -0.51 -4.27 5.81
C ILE A 333 -1.24 -4.93 4.64
N LYS A 334 -0.55 -5.03 3.50
CA LYS A 334 -1.02 -5.77 2.31
C LYS A 334 -0.48 -7.20 2.32
N VAL A 335 -1.10 -8.11 1.60
CA VAL A 335 -0.62 -9.51 1.51
C VAL A 335 0.76 -9.54 0.88
N SER A 336 1.00 -8.74 -0.14
CA SER A 336 2.27 -8.66 -0.86
C SER A 336 3.41 -8.05 -0.03
N ASP A 337 3.14 -7.36 1.09
CA ASP A 337 4.17 -6.90 2.03
C ASP A 337 4.86 -8.08 2.75
N VAL A 338 4.25 -9.26 2.75
CA VAL A 338 4.70 -10.48 3.45
C VAL A 338 4.80 -11.70 2.55
N ASP A 339 4.08 -11.71 1.43
CA ASP A 339 4.06 -12.75 0.40
C ASP A 339 4.04 -12.11 -1.00
N SER A 340 5.17 -11.50 -1.40
CA SER A 340 5.25 -10.65 -2.59
C SER A 340 4.94 -11.36 -3.91
N SER A 341 5.16 -12.68 -3.99
CA SER A 341 4.84 -13.50 -5.17
C SER A 341 3.46 -14.17 -5.08
N LEU A 342 2.74 -13.99 -3.96
CA LEU A 342 1.50 -14.70 -3.63
C LEU A 342 1.64 -16.23 -3.55
N GLU A 343 2.86 -16.75 -3.48
CA GLU A 343 3.12 -18.19 -3.54
C GLU A 343 2.52 -18.91 -2.33
N ILE A 344 2.69 -18.37 -1.13
CA ILE A 344 2.11 -18.93 0.10
C ILE A 344 0.58 -18.80 0.05
N THR A 345 0.09 -17.67 -0.45
CA THR A 345 -1.34 -17.38 -0.58
C THR A 345 -2.04 -18.39 -1.49
N HIS A 346 -1.46 -18.66 -2.66
CA HIS A 346 -2.00 -19.62 -3.63
C HIS A 346 -1.84 -21.08 -3.20
N ASN A 347 -0.69 -21.45 -2.63
CA ASN A 347 -0.37 -22.86 -2.38
C ASN A 347 -0.78 -23.35 -0.99
N GLU A 348 -1.00 -22.45 -0.02
CA GLU A 348 -1.31 -22.83 1.37
C GLU A 348 -2.59 -22.17 1.91
N VAL A 349 -2.77 -20.87 1.72
CA VAL A 349 -3.93 -20.14 2.31
C VAL A 349 -5.23 -20.48 1.59
N ILE A 350 -5.29 -20.29 0.27
CA ILE A 350 -6.49 -20.57 -0.54
C ILE A 350 -6.93 -22.04 -0.43
N PRO A 351 -6.04 -23.04 -0.59
CA PRO A 351 -6.44 -24.44 -0.50
C PRO A 351 -7.06 -24.79 0.86
N MET A 352 -6.51 -24.29 1.96
CA MET A 352 -7.06 -24.54 3.29
C MET A 352 -8.47 -23.95 3.49
N ILE A 353 -8.74 -22.79 2.89
CA ILE A 353 -10.09 -22.19 2.89
C ILE A 353 -11.03 -23.03 2.02
N TYR A 354 -10.57 -23.48 0.86
CA TYR A 354 -11.39 -24.25 -0.08
C TYR A 354 -11.73 -25.64 0.44
N ASP A 355 -10.80 -26.30 1.13
CA ASP A 355 -11.05 -27.59 1.78
C ASP A 355 -12.12 -27.47 2.86
N ALA A 356 -12.09 -26.40 3.66
CA ALA A 356 -13.13 -26.13 4.66
C ALA A 356 -14.50 -25.81 4.03
N ALA A 357 -14.49 -25.12 2.89
CA ALA A 357 -15.69 -24.82 2.11
C ALA A 357 -16.32 -26.09 1.52
N GLU A 358 -15.50 -27.03 1.05
CA GLU A 358 -15.96 -28.33 0.53
C GLU A 358 -16.47 -29.25 1.64
N ALA A 359 -15.88 -29.19 2.84
CA ALA A 359 -16.34 -29.93 4.01
C ALA A 359 -17.73 -29.51 4.51
N CYS A 360 -18.23 -28.35 4.09
CA CYS A 360 -19.57 -27.90 4.46
C CYS A 360 -20.68 -28.79 3.89
N SER A 361 -21.88 -28.72 4.49
CA SER A 361 -23.04 -29.50 4.04
C SER A 361 -24.25 -28.59 3.77
N PRO A 362 -24.63 -28.39 2.48
CA PRO A 362 -23.90 -28.79 1.28
C PRO A 362 -22.51 -28.08 1.14
N PRO A 363 -21.64 -28.50 0.21
CA PRO A 363 -20.40 -27.77 -0.07
C PRO A 363 -20.68 -26.33 -0.50
N LEU A 364 -19.93 -25.35 0.05
CA LEU A 364 -20.26 -23.92 -0.13
C LEU A 364 -20.20 -23.52 -1.60
N PHE A 365 -19.11 -23.81 -2.31
CA PHE A 365 -18.94 -23.33 -3.68
C PHE A 365 -19.73 -24.11 -4.74
N LYS A 366 -20.29 -25.28 -4.39
CA LYS A 366 -21.26 -25.96 -5.26
C LYS A 366 -22.62 -25.26 -5.20
N ASP A 367 -22.98 -24.74 -4.04
CA ASP A 367 -24.25 -24.07 -3.80
C ASP A 367 -24.20 -22.55 -4.08
N GLN A 368 -23.05 -21.93 -3.80
CA GLN A 368 -22.80 -20.49 -3.93
C GLN A 368 -21.40 -20.25 -4.54
N PRO A 369 -21.21 -20.48 -5.86
CA PRO A 369 -19.92 -20.33 -6.53
C PRO A 369 -19.30 -18.93 -6.40
N GLN A 370 -20.15 -17.89 -6.34
CA GLN A 370 -19.76 -16.49 -6.22
C GLN A 370 -18.97 -16.20 -4.93
N GLU A 371 -19.06 -17.05 -3.90
CA GLU A 371 -18.33 -16.83 -2.66
C GLU A 371 -16.81 -16.94 -2.81
N LYS A 372 -16.32 -17.58 -3.89
CA LYS A 372 -14.88 -17.54 -4.24
C LYS A 372 -14.40 -16.11 -4.48
N ILE A 373 -15.22 -15.29 -5.14
CA ILE A 373 -14.91 -13.87 -5.40
C ILE A 373 -14.84 -13.11 -4.07
N ASN A 374 -15.75 -13.41 -3.13
CA ASN A 374 -15.73 -12.81 -1.81
C ASN A 374 -14.48 -13.21 -0.99
N ILE A 375 -13.87 -14.39 -1.23
CA ILE A 375 -12.58 -14.74 -0.62
C ILE A 375 -11.50 -13.76 -1.05
N ASN A 376 -11.37 -13.52 -2.36
CA ASN A 376 -10.39 -12.58 -2.91
C ASN A 376 -10.58 -11.16 -2.33
N SER A 377 -11.84 -10.72 -2.24
CA SER A 377 -12.21 -9.44 -1.61
C SER A 377 -11.76 -9.36 -0.15
N LYS A 378 -11.90 -10.44 0.64
CA LYS A 378 -11.46 -10.46 2.05
C LYS A 378 -9.94 -10.50 2.21
N LEU A 379 -9.23 -10.99 1.20
CA LEU A 379 -7.77 -10.97 1.15
C LEU A 379 -7.20 -9.62 0.65
N GLY A 380 -8.06 -8.69 0.22
CA GLY A 380 -7.65 -7.35 -0.22
C GLY A 380 -7.49 -7.19 -1.73
N PHE A 381 -8.00 -8.14 -2.52
CA PHE A 381 -7.81 -8.19 -3.98
C PHE A 381 -9.07 -7.83 -4.78
N GLY A 382 -10.05 -7.17 -4.18
CA GLY A 382 -11.26 -6.77 -4.90
C GLY A 382 -12.20 -7.93 -5.25
N MET A 383 -13.15 -7.66 -6.15
CA MET A 383 -14.23 -8.58 -6.53
C MET A 383 -13.91 -9.30 -7.86
N HIS A 384 -12.81 -10.04 -7.88
CA HIS A 384 -12.32 -10.77 -9.06
C HIS A 384 -12.39 -12.28 -8.91
N GLU A 385 -12.48 -13.02 -10.02
CA GLU A 385 -12.46 -14.48 -10.02
C GLU A 385 -11.08 -15.05 -9.67
N GLU A 386 -10.02 -14.41 -10.18
CA GLU A 386 -8.64 -14.79 -9.94
C GLU A 386 -7.98 -13.81 -8.97
N LEU A 387 -7.21 -14.36 -8.02
CA LEU A 387 -6.39 -13.56 -7.13
C LEU A 387 -5.10 -13.21 -7.87
N LYS A 388 -4.93 -11.93 -8.20
CA LYS A 388 -3.76 -11.42 -8.93
C LYS A 388 -3.19 -10.20 -8.25
N LEU A 389 -1.88 -10.04 -8.30
CA LEU A 389 -1.20 -8.89 -7.72
C LEU A 389 -1.80 -7.58 -8.20
N GLU A 390 -2.15 -7.42 -9.48
CA GLU A 390 -2.81 -6.22 -10.06
C GLU A 390 -4.00 -5.70 -9.25
N ASN A 391 -4.81 -6.59 -8.67
CA ASN A 391 -6.06 -6.24 -7.99
C ASN A 391 -5.87 -5.94 -6.50
N GLU A 392 -4.66 -6.14 -5.96
CA GLU A 392 -4.38 -5.86 -4.54
C GLU A 392 -4.54 -4.38 -4.20
N GLY A 393 -5.32 -4.09 -3.16
CA GLY A 393 -5.61 -2.75 -2.66
C GLY A 393 -7.00 -2.22 -3.05
N GLU A 394 -7.71 -2.89 -3.95
CA GLU A 394 -9.12 -2.56 -4.27
C GLU A 394 -10.04 -2.75 -3.06
N THR A 395 -9.68 -3.67 -2.16
CA THR A 395 -10.30 -3.85 -0.86
C THR A 395 -9.23 -3.95 0.22
N GLN A 396 -9.63 -3.73 1.48
CA GLN A 396 -8.72 -3.95 2.61
C GLN A 396 -8.53 -5.45 2.84
N TRP A 397 -7.35 -5.88 3.31
CA TRP A 397 -7.16 -7.21 3.86
C TRP A 397 -7.88 -7.28 5.22
N TYR A 398 -8.98 -8.03 5.30
CA TYR A 398 -9.88 -8.00 6.46
C TYR A 398 -9.30 -8.77 7.62
N THR A 399 -9.26 -8.15 8.80
CA THR A 399 -8.84 -8.81 10.04
C THR A 399 -9.90 -9.76 10.58
N PRO A 400 -9.51 -10.82 11.33
CA PRO A 400 -10.46 -11.77 11.89
C PRO A 400 -11.40 -11.09 12.88
N MET A 401 -12.69 -11.38 12.75
CA MET A 401 -13.72 -10.87 13.66
C MET A 401 -13.49 -11.27 15.13
N SER A 402 -13.97 -10.42 16.05
CA SER A 402 -13.86 -10.68 17.50
C SER A 402 -14.70 -11.86 17.96
N CYS A 403 -14.33 -12.46 19.10
CA CYS A 403 -15.09 -13.52 19.74
C CYS A 403 -16.54 -13.12 20.03
N GLU A 404 -16.81 -11.85 20.35
CA GLU A 404 -18.16 -11.32 20.57
C GLU A 404 -18.99 -11.34 19.28
N LYS A 405 -18.42 -10.86 18.17
CA LYS A 405 -19.09 -10.95 16.86
C LYS A 405 -19.36 -12.42 16.48
N ILE A 406 -18.43 -13.33 16.75
CA ILE A 406 -18.64 -14.76 16.46
C ILE A 406 -19.79 -15.32 17.29
N LYS A 407 -19.89 -14.97 18.58
CA LYS A 407 -21.02 -15.40 19.43
C LYS A 407 -22.36 -14.88 18.91
N LEU A 408 -22.38 -13.65 18.38
CA LEU A 408 -23.59 -13.00 17.90
C LEU A 408 -24.05 -13.55 16.54
N HIS A 409 -23.13 -13.66 15.59
CA HIS A 409 -23.45 -14.08 14.21
C HIS A 409 -23.40 -15.60 14.02
N MET A 410 -22.54 -16.30 14.75
CA MET A 410 -22.26 -17.74 14.59
C MET A 410 -22.14 -18.45 15.96
N PRO A 411 -23.20 -18.41 16.80
CA PRO A 411 -23.15 -18.99 18.14
C PRO A 411 -22.80 -20.49 18.13
N SER A 412 -23.19 -21.19 17.07
CA SER A 412 -22.89 -22.61 16.87
C SER A 412 -21.38 -22.90 16.78
N LEU A 413 -20.55 -21.95 16.35
CA LEU A 413 -19.09 -22.12 16.29
C LEU A 413 -18.39 -21.82 17.62
N CYS A 414 -18.98 -20.98 18.47
CA CYS A 414 -18.35 -20.56 19.70
C CYS A 414 -18.57 -21.57 20.83
N THR A 415 -17.69 -22.58 20.91
CA THR A 415 -17.61 -23.49 22.07
C THR A 415 -16.37 -23.14 22.91
N PRO A 416 -16.43 -22.14 23.80
CA PRO A 416 -15.27 -21.64 24.51
C PRO A 416 -14.70 -22.69 25.46
N ASN A 417 -13.38 -22.81 25.51
CA ASN A 417 -12.66 -23.61 26.49
C ASN A 417 -12.04 -22.70 27.58
N VAL A 418 -11.27 -23.30 28.48
CA VAL A 418 -10.59 -22.58 29.58
C VAL A 418 -9.66 -21.48 29.05
N ASP A 419 -9.02 -21.72 27.90
CA ASP A 419 -8.11 -20.78 27.24
C ASP A 419 -8.86 -19.60 26.58
N CYS A 420 -10.13 -19.80 26.17
CA CYS A 420 -10.98 -18.77 25.57
C CYS A 420 -11.41 -17.65 26.53
N LYS A 421 -11.38 -17.87 27.85
CA LYS A 421 -11.87 -16.88 28.84
C LYS A 421 -11.04 -15.60 28.91
N LYS A 422 -9.79 -15.62 28.43
CA LYS A 422 -8.83 -14.51 28.59
C LYS A 422 -8.51 -13.79 27.26
N ILE A 423 -9.34 -13.95 26.24
CA ILE A 423 -9.07 -13.45 24.89
C ILE A 423 -10.31 -12.84 24.22
N GLY A 424 -10.11 -11.77 23.46
CA GLY A 424 -11.16 -11.11 22.67
C GLY A 424 -11.21 -11.53 21.19
N ASN A 425 -10.18 -12.23 20.69
CA ASN A 425 -10.04 -12.55 19.28
C ASN A 425 -9.46 -13.97 19.04
N PRO A 426 -9.95 -14.73 18.04
CA PRO A 426 -9.43 -16.04 17.66
C PRO A 426 -7.93 -16.07 17.29
N LEU A 427 -7.41 -15.04 16.63
CA LEU A 427 -5.99 -14.96 16.30
C LEU A 427 -5.12 -14.74 17.55
N THR A 428 -5.62 -13.96 18.51
CA THR A 428 -4.98 -13.84 19.83
C THR A 428 -4.95 -15.17 20.57
N TYR A 429 -6.02 -15.99 20.47
CA TYR A 429 -6.00 -17.38 20.96
C TYR A 429 -4.81 -18.13 20.36
N TYR A 430 -4.74 -18.14 19.03
CA TYR A 430 -3.76 -18.89 18.27
C TYR A 430 -2.36 -18.52 18.69
N ASN A 431 -2.02 -17.22 18.67
CA ASN A 431 -0.70 -16.74 19.08
C ASN A 431 -0.34 -17.11 20.51
N ARG A 432 -1.29 -16.98 21.45
CA ARG A 432 -1.08 -17.38 22.85
C ARG A 432 -0.86 -18.88 22.98
N LYS A 433 -1.60 -19.71 22.25
CA LYS A 433 -1.49 -21.18 22.35
C LYS A 433 -0.17 -21.67 21.75
N ARG A 434 0.26 -21.13 20.60
CA ARG A 434 1.61 -21.34 20.04
C ARG A 434 2.69 -20.97 21.05
N LYS A 435 2.50 -19.84 21.75
CA LYS A 435 3.42 -19.36 22.79
C LYS A 435 3.57 -20.35 23.95
N LEU A 436 2.47 -20.93 24.41
CA LEU A 436 2.48 -21.94 25.46
C LEU A 436 3.14 -23.24 24.98
N MET A 437 2.73 -23.76 23.82
CA MET A 437 3.26 -25.01 23.25
C MET A 437 4.78 -24.98 23.08
N LYS A 438 5.33 -23.86 22.59
CA LYS A 438 6.80 -23.71 22.45
C LYS A 438 7.52 -23.62 23.80
N ARG A 439 6.91 -23.03 24.83
CA ARG A 439 7.47 -22.99 26.18
C ARG A 439 7.49 -24.39 26.82
N ASP A 440 6.41 -25.14 26.67
CA ASP A 440 6.29 -26.50 27.21
C ASP A 440 7.29 -27.45 26.54
N ASN A 441 7.46 -27.35 25.21
CA ASN A 441 8.48 -28.11 24.47
C ASN A 441 9.92 -27.76 24.91
N LYS A 442 10.18 -26.52 25.33
CA LYS A 442 11.50 -26.10 25.81
C LYS A 442 11.79 -26.60 27.23
N ASN A 443 10.79 -26.58 28.11
CA ASN A 443 10.91 -27.13 29.47
C ASN A 443 11.12 -28.66 29.44
N ASN A 444 10.44 -29.37 28.53
CA ASN A 444 10.65 -30.81 28.35
C ASN A 444 12.06 -31.14 27.82
N LYS A 445 12.61 -30.35 26.88
CA LYS A 445 14.00 -30.52 26.42
C LYS A 445 15.04 -30.19 27.49
N GLY A 446 14.76 -29.24 28.39
CA GLY A 446 15.63 -28.92 29.53
C GLY A 446 15.65 -30.00 30.62
N GLN A 447 14.53 -30.70 30.85
CA GLN A 447 14.45 -31.80 31.82
C GLN A 447 15.13 -33.08 31.33
N VAL A 448 15.09 -33.38 30.02
CA VAL A 448 15.79 -34.55 29.45
C VAL A 448 17.31 -34.41 29.54
N ASN A 449 17.85 -33.19 29.42
CA ASN A 449 19.29 -32.94 29.57
C ASN A 449 19.79 -32.92 31.02
N ASN A 450 18.91 -32.71 32.01
CA ASN A 450 19.28 -32.69 33.43
C ASN A 450 19.13 -34.05 34.13
N ASN A 451 18.42 -35.01 33.52
CA ASN A 451 18.26 -36.37 34.05
C ASN A 451 19.21 -37.39 33.41
N GLY A 452 20.24 -36.92 32.69
CA GLY A 452 21.24 -37.73 32.00
C GLY A 452 22.66 -37.62 32.56
N ASN A 453 22.83 -37.17 33.81
CA ASN A 453 24.12 -37.21 34.53
C ASN A 453 24.05 -38.19 35.70
#